data_AF-A0A2D8X3B4-F1
#
_entry.id   AF-A0A2D8X3B4-F1
#
_cell.length_a   1.000
_cell.length_b   1.000
_cell.length_c   1.000
_cell.angle_alpha   90.00
_cell.angle_beta   90.00
_cell.angle_gamma   90.00
#
_symmetry.space_group_name_H-M   'P 1'
#
loop_
_entity.id
_entity.type
_entity.pdbx_description
1 polymer ?
#
loop_
_entity_poly.entity_id
_entity_poly.type
_entity_poly.pdbx_seq_one_letter_code
_entity_poly.pdbx_strand_id
1 'polypeptide(L)'
;MDPLIAPDQIPYLPRGVRLAHDRVRGIRVLQAPERAMQLDAVGDTILSELDGRRSMAAIATRLAQRYNAPARQIAADLSDFLTGLVERRMVFVKDAP
;
A
#
# COMPACT_ATOMS: atom_id res chain seq x y z
N MET A 1 -6.55 6.25 -17.72
CA MET A 1 -6.37 6.97 -16.45
C MET A 1 -4.91 6.90 -16.14
N ASP A 2 -4.24 8.05 -16.07
CA ASP A 2 -2.85 8.11 -15.64
C ASP A 2 -2.76 7.63 -14.19
N PRO A 3 -1.81 6.75 -13.85
CA PRO A 3 -1.63 6.31 -12.48
C PRO A 3 -1.33 7.53 -11.62
N LEU A 4 -2.10 7.70 -10.55
CA LEU A 4 -1.94 8.83 -9.61
C LEU A 4 -0.59 8.78 -8.87
N ILE A 5 0.08 7.62 -8.94
CA ILE A 5 1.37 7.34 -8.30
C ILE A 5 2.37 6.94 -9.38
N ALA A 6 3.44 7.70 -9.51
CA ALA A 6 4.50 7.40 -10.46
C ALA A 6 5.37 6.21 -9.99
N PRO A 7 6.03 5.47 -10.90
CA PRO A 7 6.83 4.28 -10.55
C PRO A 7 8.00 4.57 -9.60
N ASP A 8 8.54 5.77 -9.66
CA ASP A 8 9.64 6.30 -8.86
C ASP A 8 9.18 6.88 -7.51
N GLN A 9 7.89 7.14 -7.33
CA GLN A 9 7.37 7.65 -6.07
C GLN A 9 7.41 6.59 -4.97
N ILE A 10 7.61 7.07 -3.75
CA ILE A 10 7.72 6.27 -2.53
C ILE A 10 6.41 6.37 -1.75
N PRO A 11 5.54 5.35 -1.80
CA PRO A 11 4.35 5.28 -0.96
C PRO A 11 4.71 5.03 0.52
N TYR A 12 4.02 5.71 1.42
CA TYR A 12 4.23 5.60 2.87
C TYR A 12 2.95 5.81 3.67
N LEU A 13 2.92 5.24 4.89
CA LEU A 13 1.85 5.48 5.85
C LEU A 13 2.09 6.82 6.58
N PRO A 14 1.15 7.77 6.57
CA PRO A 14 1.27 9.03 7.28
C PRO A 14 1.17 8.82 8.80
N ARG A 15 1.52 9.85 9.57
CA ARG A 15 1.44 9.81 11.04
C ARG A 15 0.00 9.53 11.49
N GLY A 16 -0.14 8.62 12.45
CA GLY A 16 -1.45 8.19 12.95
C GLY A 16 -2.11 7.08 12.14
N VAL A 17 -1.57 6.73 10.96
CA VAL A 17 -2.00 5.54 10.21
C VAL A 17 -1.06 4.37 10.51
N ARG A 18 -1.63 3.22 10.90
CA ARG A 18 -0.86 2.02 11.22
C ARG A 18 -1.63 0.74 10.91
N LEU A 19 -0.89 -0.31 10.60
CA LEU A 19 -1.41 -1.68 10.58
C LEU A 19 -1.65 -2.15 12.02
N ALA A 20 -2.83 -2.68 12.28
CA ALA A 20 -3.19 -3.27 13.57
C ALA A 20 -4.00 -4.55 13.37
N HIS A 21 -4.01 -5.39 14.40
CA HIS A 21 -4.88 -6.57 14.46
C HIS A 21 -6.01 -6.26 15.42
N ASP A 22 -7.24 -6.27 14.90
CA ASP A 22 -8.44 -6.24 15.73
C ASP A 22 -8.63 -7.61 16.39
N ARG A 23 -8.29 -7.73 17.67
CA ARG A 23 -8.39 -8.99 18.43
C ARG A 23 -9.82 -9.45 18.67
N VAL A 24 -10.79 -8.54 18.64
CA VAL A 24 -12.20 -8.86 18.89
C VAL A 24 -12.79 -9.52 17.65
N ARG A 25 -12.45 -9.00 16.47
CA ARG A 25 -12.93 -9.50 15.19
C ARG A 25 -11.99 -10.51 14.53
N GLY A 26 -10.75 -10.65 15.00
CA GLY A 26 -9.75 -11.55 14.43
C GLY A 26 -9.27 -11.14 13.03
N ILE A 27 -9.34 -9.84 12.70
CA ILE A 27 -9.03 -9.32 11.36
C ILE A 27 -7.86 -8.33 11.38
N ARG A 28 -7.18 -8.23 10.23
CA ARG A 28 -6.20 -7.17 9.97
C ARG A 28 -6.92 -5.88 9.62
N VAL A 29 -6.49 -4.77 10.19
CA VAL A 29 -7.08 -3.45 9.94
C VAL A 29 -6.00 -2.39 9.72
N LEU A 30 -6.28 -1.45 8.83
CA LEU A 30 -5.56 -0.19 8.72
C LEU A 30 -6.27 0.84 9.60
N GLN A 31 -5.66 1.20 10.72
CA GLN A 31 -6.19 2.20 11.64
C GLN A 31 -5.65 3.57 11.27
N ALA A 32 -6.55 4.53 11.06
CA ALA A 32 -6.28 5.96 11.00
C ALA A 32 -6.92 6.65 12.22
N PRO A 33 -6.55 7.91 12.54
CA PRO A 33 -7.07 8.60 13.72
C PRO A 33 -8.60 8.71 13.75
N GLU A 34 -9.22 8.88 12.59
CA GLU A 34 -10.66 9.11 12.44
C GLU A 34 -11.44 7.84 12.06
N ARG A 35 -10.77 6.78 11.59
CA ARG A 35 -11.43 5.59 11.01
C ARG A 35 -10.51 4.37 10.91
N ALA A 36 -11.10 3.18 10.89
CA ALA A 36 -10.40 1.94 10.61
C ALA A 36 -10.98 1.26 9.36
N MET A 37 -10.13 0.65 8.55
CA MET A 37 -10.51 -0.12 7.37
C MET A 37 -10.04 -1.56 7.52
N GLN A 38 -10.91 -2.53 7.24
CA GLN A 38 -10.49 -3.93 7.18
C GLN A 38 -9.54 -4.15 6.01
N LEU A 39 -8.52 -4.99 6.24
CA LEU A 39 -7.57 -5.41 5.23
C LEU A 39 -7.71 -6.90 4.97
N ASP A 40 -7.77 -7.25 3.70
CA ASP A 40 -7.55 -8.62 3.25
C ASP A 40 -6.04 -8.95 3.28
N ALA A 41 -5.70 -10.23 3.17
CA ALA A 41 -4.32 -10.71 3.24
C ALA A 41 -3.39 -10.05 2.20
N VAL A 42 -3.92 -9.72 1.01
CA VAL A 42 -3.17 -9.02 -0.04
C VAL A 42 -2.89 -7.59 0.37
N GLY A 43 -3.92 -6.84 0.77
CA GLY A 43 -3.77 -5.46 1.23
C GLY A 43 -2.83 -5.35 2.43
N ASP A 44 -2.91 -6.31 3.36
CA ASP A 44 -2.00 -6.40 4.49
C ASP A 44 -0.54 -6.60 4.08
N THR A 45 -0.30 -7.49 3.11
CA THR A 45 1.03 -7.75 2.59
C THR A 45 1.60 -6.52 1.89
N ILE A 46 0.81 -5.88 1.02
CA ILE A 46 1.21 -4.66 0.31
C ILE A 46 1.60 -3.56 1.31
N LEU A 47 0.72 -3.28 2.27
CA LEU A 47 0.93 -2.23 3.27
C LEU A 47 2.10 -2.54 4.20
N SER A 48 2.39 -3.81 4.44
CA SER A 48 3.57 -4.24 5.23
C SER A 48 4.89 -4.00 4.49
N GLU A 49 4.86 -3.89 3.16
CA GLU A 49 6.04 -3.52 2.36
C GLU A 49 6.25 -2.00 2.28
N LEU A 50 5.28 -1.19 2.71
CA LEU A 50 5.38 0.28 2.75
C LEU A 50 6.21 0.74 3.95
N ASP A 51 7.53 0.78 3.76
CA ASP A 51 8.48 1.30 4.73
C ASP A 51 8.82 2.80 4.54
N GLY A 52 8.25 3.43 3.52
CA GLY A 52 8.53 4.82 3.15
C GLY A 52 9.95 5.06 2.63
N ARG A 53 10.63 4.00 2.17
CA ARG A 53 11.96 4.04 1.55
C ARG A 53 11.95 3.47 0.13
N ARG A 54 11.13 2.46 -0.15
CA ARG A 54 11.06 1.80 -1.46
C ARG A 54 10.10 2.50 -2.40
N SER A 55 10.49 2.60 -3.67
CA SER A 55 9.63 3.12 -4.73
C SER A 55 8.54 2.12 -5.11
N MET A 56 7.48 2.62 -5.76
CA MET A 56 6.39 1.81 -6.31
C MET A 56 6.92 0.68 -7.20
N ALA A 57 7.87 0.97 -8.09
CA ALA A 57 8.49 -0.03 -8.96
C ALA A 57 9.22 -1.13 -8.17
N ALA A 58 9.98 -0.77 -7.13
CA ALA A 58 10.70 -1.73 -6.30
C ALA A 58 9.74 -2.65 -5.52
N ILE A 59 8.64 -2.09 -4.98
CA ILE A 59 7.59 -2.86 -4.32
C ILE A 59 6.93 -3.81 -5.32
N ALA A 60 6.57 -3.32 -6.52
CA ALA A 60 5.96 -4.14 -7.56
C ALA A 60 6.85 -5.30 -7.99
N THR A 61 8.14 -5.08 -8.23
CA THR A 61 9.09 -6.15 -8.56
C THR A 61 9.19 -7.20 -7.45
N ARG A 62 9.23 -6.77 -6.19
CA ARG A 62 9.32 -7.68 -5.04
C ARG A 62 8.05 -8.53 -4.89
N LEU A 63 6.87 -7.93 -5.03
CA LEU A 63 5.61 -8.66 -4.97
C LEU A 63 5.42 -9.58 -6.19
N ALA A 64 5.86 -9.15 -7.38
CA ALA A 64 5.85 -9.99 -8.58
C ALA A 64 6.67 -11.27 -8.39
N GLN A 65 7.85 -11.16 -7.78
CA GLN A 65 8.67 -12.32 -7.41
C GLN A 65 7.98 -13.19 -6.34
N ARG A 66 7.37 -12.57 -5.33
CA ARG A 66 6.72 -13.28 -4.23
C ARG A 66 5.48 -14.08 -4.66
N TYR A 67 4.69 -13.52 -5.57
CA TYR A 67 3.45 -14.11 -6.06
C TYR A 67 3.60 -14.81 -7.42
N ASN A 68 4.83 -14.87 -7.97
CA ASN A 68 5.13 -15.43 -9.28
C ASN A 68 4.18 -14.90 -10.38
N ALA A 69 3.98 -13.58 -10.39
CA ALA A 69 3.04 -12.89 -11.27
C ALA A 69 3.76 -11.83 -12.13
N PRO A 70 3.21 -11.43 -13.28
CA PRO A 70 3.83 -10.41 -14.12
C PRO A 70 3.94 -9.06 -13.40
N ALA A 71 5.14 -8.47 -13.39
CA ALA A 71 5.40 -7.20 -12.71
C ALA A 71 4.49 -6.06 -13.18
N ARG A 72 4.10 -6.05 -14.47
CA ARG A 72 3.16 -5.08 -15.03
C ARG A 72 1.76 -5.18 -14.42
N GLN A 73 1.29 -6.40 -14.17
CA GLN A 73 -0.01 -6.64 -13.55
C GLN A 73 0.01 -6.21 -12.08
N ILE A 74 1.04 -6.63 -11.34
CA ILE A 74 1.23 -6.24 -9.94
C ILE A 74 1.36 -4.73 -9.79
N ALA A 75 2.07 -4.05 -10.69
CA ALA A 75 2.20 -2.60 -10.66
C ALA A 75 0.86 -1.88 -10.89
N ALA A 76 0.02 -2.37 -11.80
CA ALA A 76 -1.31 -1.83 -12.03
C ALA A 76 -2.21 -2.03 -10.79
N ASP A 77 -2.26 -3.26 -10.26
CA ASP A 77 -3.05 -3.58 -9.07
C ASP A 77 -2.59 -2.77 -7.85
N LEU A 78 -1.27 -2.61 -7.66
CA LEU A 78 -0.70 -1.75 -6.62
C LEU A 78 -1.09 -0.28 -6.79
N SER A 79 -1.00 0.23 -8.02
CA SER A 79 -1.37 1.61 -8.34
C SER A 79 -2.82 1.87 -8.00
N ASP A 80 -3.74 1.01 -8.44
CA ASP A 80 -5.18 1.16 -8.18
C ASP A 80 -5.49 1.05 -6.69
N PHE A 81 -4.90 0.06 -6.01
CA PHE A 81 -5.08 -0.12 -4.57
C PHE A 81 -4.57 1.07 -3.76
N LEU A 82 -3.34 1.53 -4.03
CA LEU A 82 -2.74 2.66 -3.30
C LEU A 82 -3.42 3.98 -3.66
N THR A 83 -3.88 4.17 -4.90
CA THR A 83 -4.66 5.36 -5.29
C THR A 83 -5.93 5.47 -4.44
N GLY A 84 -6.68 4.38 -4.28
CA GLY A 84 -7.87 4.38 -3.42
C GLY A 84 -7.56 4.66 -1.94
N LEU A 85 -6.34 4.38 -1.48
CA LEU A 85 -5.90 4.74 -0.13
C LEU A 85 -5.43 6.20 -0.03
N VAL A 86 -4.81 6.74 -1.08
CA VAL A 86 -4.40 8.14 -1.19
C VAL A 86 -5.61 9.06 -1.20
N GLU A 87 -6.65 8.75 -1.99
CA GLU A 87 -7.91 9.49 -2.00
C GLU A 87 -8.57 9.53 -0.61
N ARG A 88 -8.44 8.42 0.11
CA ARG A 88 -8.88 8.30 1.50
C ARG A 88 -7.86 8.86 2.50
N ARG A 89 -6.80 9.56 2.10
CA ARG A 89 -5.74 10.09 2.98
C ARG A 89 -5.17 9.05 3.98
N MET A 90 -5.12 7.78 3.60
CA MET A 90 -4.56 6.69 4.40
C MET A 90 -3.13 6.35 3.99
N VAL A 91 -2.76 6.64 2.74
CA VAL A 91 -1.41 6.52 2.19
C VAL A 91 -1.04 7.85 1.58
N PHE A 92 0.24 8.20 1.65
CA PHE A 92 0.80 9.37 1.00
C PHE A 92 1.97 8.93 0.12
N VAL A 93 2.30 9.74 -0.88
CA VAL A 93 3.43 9.52 -1.77
C VAL A 93 4.38 10.69 -1.66
N LYS A 94 5.67 10.41 -1.78
CA LYS A 94 6.72 11.42 -1.90
C LYS A 94 7.62 11.03 -3.06
N ASP A 95 8.30 12.01 -3.63
CA ASP A 95 9.29 11.75 -4.67
C ASP A 95 10.52 11.05 -4.07
N ALA A 96 11.17 10.24 -4.89
CA ALA A 96 12.46 9.66 -4.52
C ALA A 96 13.49 10.81 -4.36
N PRO A 97 14.36 10.73 -3.34
CA PRO A 97 15.42 11.71 -3.13
C PRO A 97 16.47 11.70 -4.25
#